data_AF-A0A8J4CCA8-F1
#
_entry.id   AF-A0A8J4CCA8-F1
#
_cell.length_a   1.000
_cell.length_b   1.000
_cell.length_c   1.000
_cell.angle_alpha   90.00
_cell.angle_beta   90.00
_cell.angle_gamma   90.00
#
_symmetry.space_group_name_H-M   'P 1'
#
loop_
_entity.id
_entity.type
_entity.pdbx_description
1 polymer ?
#
loop_
_entity_poly.entity_id
_entity_poly.type
_entity_poly.pdbx_seq_one_letter_code
_entity_poly.pdbx_strand_id
1 'polypeptide(L)'
;MGADIDIKVIREGKVGKGGERLTVYSNFEQYGLPAPVDLIRMDAHRHPIRPDLTEILHAVIGDPPYGVRAGGRKSGLPPAELALRLPIRERNTYNPPTQPYTLGECLRDLLDLSARLLVVGGRLVYFLPATPETYDEAEIPQHPALKLVANRS
;
A
#
# COMPACT_ATOMS: atom_id res chain seq x y z
N MET A 1 -3.92 3.06 -12.21
CA MET A 1 -2.73 2.31 -11.75
C MET A 1 -2.99 1.80 -10.35
N GLY A 2 -2.40 0.68 -9.95
CA GLY A 2 -2.44 0.14 -8.59
C GLY A 2 -1.06 -0.28 -8.13
N ALA A 3 -0.90 -0.50 -6.83
CA ALA A 3 0.37 -0.90 -6.26
C ALA A 3 0.21 -1.86 -5.08
N ASP A 4 1.13 -2.83 -4.97
CA ASP A 4 1.18 -3.78 -3.86
C ASP A 4 2.65 -4.16 -3.55
N ILE A 5 2.95 -4.49 -2.30
CA ILE A 5 4.29 -4.95 -1.90
C ILE A 5 4.52 -6.42 -2.30
N ASP A 6 3.45 -7.22 -2.33
CA ASP A 6 3.50 -8.64 -2.64
C ASP A 6 3.43 -8.88 -4.16
N ILE A 7 4.55 -9.32 -4.72
CA ILE A 7 4.67 -9.64 -6.15
C ILE A 7 3.72 -10.78 -6.57
N LYS A 8 3.35 -11.66 -5.64
CA LYS A 8 2.44 -12.78 -5.93
C LYS A 8 1.03 -12.29 -6.15
N VAL A 9 0.59 -11.27 -5.40
CA VAL A 9 -0.73 -10.64 -5.62
C VAL A 9 -0.80 -10.02 -7.01
N ILE A 10 0.28 -9.35 -7.44
CA ILE A 10 0.37 -8.68 -8.74
C ILE A 10 0.47 -9.67 -9.90
N ARG A 11 1.35 -10.67 -9.80
CA ARG A 11 1.66 -11.58 -10.91
C ARG A 11 0.81 -12.85 -10.94
N GLU A 12 0.64 -13.48 -9.79
CA GLU A 12 0.14 -14.85 -9.72
C GLU A 12 -1.33 -14.90 -9.35
N GLY A 13 -1.85 -13.98 -8.54
CA GLY A 13 -3.21 -14.08 -7.99
C GLY A 13 -3.43 -15.34 -7.14
N LYS A 14 -4.69 -15.68 -6.88
CA LYS A 14 -5.10 -16.86 -6.09
C LYS A 14 -5.81 -17.90 -6.96
N VAL A 15 -5.75 -19.17 -6.56
CA VAL A 15 -6.56 -20.22 -7.19
C VAL A 15 -7.94 -20.24 -6.54
N GLY A 16 -8.98 -20.10 -7.35
CA GLY A 16 -10.38 -20.14 -6.93
C GLY A 16 -10.87 -21.55 -6.62
N LYS A 17 -12.11 -21.65 -6.14
CA LYS A 17 -12.71 -22.94 -5.74
C LYS A 17 -12.91 -23.88 -6.93
N GLY A 18 -13.06 -23.36 -8.14
CA GLY A 18 -13.19 -24.13 -9.38
C GLY A 18 -11.85 -24.39 -10.09
N GLY A 19 -10.72 -24.07 -9.46
CA GLY A 19 -9.39 -24.20 -10.07
C GLY A 19 -9.02 -23.04 -11.00
N GLU A 20 -9.90 -22.06 -11.19
CA GLU A 20 -9.65 -20.87 -11.98
C GLU A 20 -8.63 -19.96 -11.31
N ARG A 21 -7.89 -19.19 -12.12
CA ARG A 21 -6.99 -18.18 -11.57
C ARG A 21 -7.71 -16.85 -11.37
N LEU A 22 -7.77 -16.40 -10.11
CA LEU A 22 -8.36 -15.13 -9.71
C LEU A 22 -7.24 -14.12 -9.48
N THR A 23 -7.19 -13.12 -10.36
CA THR A 23 -6.21 -12.03 -10.32
C THR A 23 -6.91 -10.71 -9.96
N VAL A 24 -6.12 -9.65 -9.79
CA VAL A 24 -6.69 -8.30 -9.70
C VAL A 24 -7.50 -7.99 -10.97
N TYR A 25 -7.00 -8.35 -12.16
CA TYR A 25 -7.68 -8.10 -13.44
C TYR A 25 -9.02 -8.83 -13.56
N SER A 26 -9.12 -10.09 -13.09
CA SER A 26 -10.40 -10.80 -13.12
C SER A 26 -11.47 -10.13 -12.25
N ASN A 27 -11.08 -9.41 -11.19
CA ASN A 27 -12.04 -8.62 -10.41
C ASN A 27 -12.59 -7.47 -11.27
N PHE A 28 -11.74 -6.74 -12.00
CA PHE A 28 -12.19 -5.66 -12.89
C PHE A 28 -13.15 -6.19 -13.95
N GLU A 29 -12.82 -7.32 -14.58
CA GLU A 29 -13.71 -7.98 -15.54
C GLU A 29 -15.06 -8.37 -14.93
N GLN A 30 -15.05 -8.99 -13.75
CA GLN A 30 -16.27 -9.41 -13.05
C GLN A 30 -17.20 -8.23 -12.73
N TYR A 31 -16.64 -7.07 -12.37
CA TYR A 31 -17.42 -5.87 -12.07
C TYR A 31 -17.72 -5.00 -13.30
N GLY A 32 -17.31 -5.40 -14.51
CA GLY A 32 -17.50 -4.61 -15.73
C GLY A 32 -16.73 -3.28 -15.72
N LEU A 33 -15.59 -3.25 -15.03
CA LEU A 33 -14.75 -2.07 -14.88
C LEU A 33 -13.56 -2.11 -15.85
N PRO A 34 -13.07 -0.95 -16.31
CA PRO A 34 -11.88 -0.90 -17.13
C PRO A 34 -10.66 -1.38 -16.33
N ALA A 35 -9.82 -2.21 -16.95
CA ALA A 35 -8.59 -2.68 -16.34
C ALA A 35 -7.68 -1.50 -15.93
N PRO A 36 -6.91 -1.64 -14.84
CA PRO A 36 -5.95 -0.61 -14.45
C PRO A 36 -4.87 -0.49 -15.52
N VAL A 37 -4.37 0.75 -15.72
CA VAL A 37 -3.24 1.01 -16.64
C VAL A 37 -2.04 0.11 -16.35
N ASP A 38 -1.72 -0.05 -15.06
CA ASP A 38 -0.66 -0.96 -14.61
C ASP A 38 -0.82 -1.27 -13.11
N LEU A 39 -0.21 -2.38 -12.68
CA LEU A 39 -0.04 -2.80 -11.29
C LEU A 39 1.45 -2.89 -10.98
N ILE A 40 1.95 -1.96 -10.19
CA ILE A 40 3.37 -1.88 -9.86
C ILE A 40 3.67 -2.52 -8.51
N ARG A 41 4.80 -3.22 -8.41
CA ARG A 41 5.28 -3.63 -7.10
C ARG A 41 5.89 -2.44 -6.38
N MET A 42 5.32 -2.07 -5.25
CA MET A 42 5.77 -0.90 -4.49
C MET A 42 5.55 -1.10 -2.99
N ASP A 43 6.48 -0.57 -2.21
CA ASP A 43 6.35 -0.40 -0.78
C ASP A 43 6.23 1.10 -0.48
N ALA A 44 5.22 1.51 0.30
CA ALA A 44 5.04 2.91 0.69
C ALA A 44 6.22 3.42 1.52
N HIS A 45 6.82 2.56 2.35
CA HIS A 45 7.96 2.91 3.19
C HIS A 45 9.24 3.19 2.39
N ARG A 46 9.45 2.44 1.30
CA ARG A 46 10.63 2.56 0.42
C ARG A 46 10.22 2.38 -1.04
N HIS A 47 9.54 3.38 -1.57
CA HIS A 47 9.03 3.35 -2.94
C HIS A 47 10.13 3.67 -3.98
N PRO A 48 10.07 3.11 -5.20
CA PRO A 48 11.01 3.42 -6.28
C PRO A 48 10.67 4.74 -7.00
N ILE A 49 9.71 5.52 -6.51
CA ILE A 49 9.29 6.77 -7.14
C ILE A 49 10.39 7.81 -6.99
N ARG A 50 10.79 8.40 -8.11
CA ARG A 50 11.86 9.41 -8.15
C ARG A 50 11.54 10.58 -7.20
N PRO A 51 12.52 11.09 -6.43
CA PRO A 51 12.28 12.15 -5.45
C PRO A 51 11.72 13.46 -6.04
N ASP A 52 12.13 13.78 -7.26
CA ASP A 52 11.71 14.96 -8.04
C ASP A 52 10.31 14.82 -8.67
N LEU A 53 9.71 13.63 -8.61
CA LEU A 53 8.36 13.41 -9.12
C LEU A 53 7.31 13.89 -8.10
N THR A 54 6.58 14.94 -8.43
CA THR A 54 5.55 15.54 -7.59
C THR A 54 4.29 15.82 -8.39
N GLU A 55 3.14 15.92 -7.73
CA GLU A 55 1.90 16.43 -8.33
C GLU A 55 1.46 15.70 -9.63
N ILE A 56 1.50 14.36 -9.61
CA ILE A 56 1.13 13.52 -10.76
C ILE A 56 -0.21 12.80 -10.62
N LEU A 57 -0.80 12.79 -9.42
CA LEU A 57 -2.04 12.08 -9.12
C LEU A 57 -3.16 13.05 -8.72
N HIS A 58 -4.36 12.81 -9.24
CA HIS A 58 -5.58 13.50 -8.77
C HIS A 58 -6.13 12.90 -7.46
N ALA A 59 -5.93 11.61 -7.27
CA ALA A 59 -6.38 10.90 -6.08
C ALA A 59 -5.45 9.74 -5.74
N VAL A 60 -5.31 9.49 -4.44
CA VAL A 60 -4.69 8.29 -3.87
C VAL A 60 -5.75 7.60 -3.05
N ILE A 61 -5.98 6.32 -3.32
CA ILE A 61 -6.92 5.47 -2.59
C ILE A 61 -6.13 4.32 -2.01
N GLY A 62 -6.18 4.14 -0.70
CA GLY A 62 -5.43 3.11 0.00
C GLY A 62 -6.27 2.36 1.01
N ASP A 63 -5.97 1.08 1.20
CA ASP A 63 -6.48 0.27 2.30
C ASP A 63 -5.28 -0.16 3.16
N PRO A 64 -4.80 0.70 4.08
CA PRO A 64 -3.63 0.42 4.90
C PRO A 64 -3.84 -0.87 5.70
N PRO A 65 -2.81 -1.73 5.87
CA PRO A 65 -2.97 -2.97 6.62
C PRO A 65 -3.37 -2.67 8.08
N TYR A 66 -4.59 -3.06 8.44
CA TYR A 66 -5.12 -2.88 9.78
C TYR A 66 -5.25 -4.19 10.56
N GLY A 67 -4.60 -4.21 11.74
CA GLY A 67 -4.83 -5.18 12.81
C GLY A 67 -4.99 -6.64 12.35
N VAL A 68 -6.02 -7.31 12.89
CA VAL A 68 -6.30 -8.75 12.75
C VAL A 68 -6.54 -9.26 11.32
N ARG A 69 -6.75 -8.39 10.32
CA ARG A 69 -7.01 -8.82 8.93
C ARG A 69 -5.74 -9.05 8.11
N ALA A 70 -4.67 -8.30 8.37
CA ALA A 70 -3.38 -8.49 7.71
C ALA A 70 -2.27 -7.84 8.54
N GLY A 71 -1.27 -8.62 8.95
CA GLY A 71 -0.08 -8.06 9.59
C GLY A 71 0.66 -7.18 8.58
N GLY A 72 0.78 -5.88 8.88
CA GLY A 72 1.48 -4.93 8.02
C GLY A 72 2.91 -5.37 7.76
N ARG A 73 3.36 -5.23 6.50
CA ARG A 73 4.71 -5.57 6.07
C ARG A 73 5.33 -4.41 5.30
N LYS A 74 6.58 -4.11 5.59
CA LYS A 74 7.43 -3.18 4.84
C LYS A 74 8.73 -3.86 4.44
N SER A 75 9.35 -3.40 3.36
CA SER A 75 10.64 -3.91 2.91
C SER A 75 11.70 -3.65 3.98
N GLY A 76 12.43 -4.69 4.35
CA GLY A 76 13.40 -4.60 5.41
C GLY A 76 13.84 -5.96 5.89
N LEU A 77 15.06 -6.01 6.42
CA LEU A 77 15.53 -7.15 7.19
C LEU A 77 15.35 -6.82 8.67
N PRO A 78 14.93 -7.79 9.49
CA PRO A 78 15.07 -7.68 10.93
C PRO A 78 16.53 -7.31 11.29
N PRO A 79 16.77 -6.49 12.34
CA PRO A 79 18.12 -6.08 12.72
C PRO A 79 19.10 -7.25 12.89
N ALA A 80 18.63 -8.39 13.39
CA ALA A 80 19.42 -9.60 13.57
C ALA A 80 19.90 -10.24 12.25
N GLU A 81 19.20 -10.00 11.13
CA GLU A 81 19.49 -10.61 9.83
C GLU A 81 20.24 -9.66 8.88
N LEU A 82 20.39 -8.38 9.24
CA LEU A 82 21.10 -7.41 8.41
C LEU A 82 22.58 -7.80 8.19
N ALA A 83 23.20 -8.41 9.21
CA ALA A 83 24.56 -8.94 9.17
C ALA A 83 24.71 -10.20 8.30
N LEU A 84 23.59 -10.87 7.97
CA LEU A 84 23.55 -12.10 7.18
C LEU A 84 23.08 -11.86 5.74
N ARG A 85 23.14 -10.62 5.24
CA ARG A 85 22.77 -10.29 3.86
C ARG A 85 23.61 -11.08 2.86
N LEU A 86 23.04 -12.19 2.38
CA LEU A 86 23.61 -12.96 1.30
C LEU A 86 23.41 -12.21 -0.03
N PRO A 87 24.38 -12.32 -0.96
CA PRO A 87 24.22 -11.77 -2.30
C PRO A 87 23.04 -12.43 -3.03
N ILE A 88 22.28 -11.63 -3.76
CA ILE A 88 21.12 -12.09 -4.54
C ILE A 88 21.63 -13.00 -5.66
N ARG A 89 21.32 -14.30 -5.58
CA ARG A 89 21.72 -15.29 -6.59
C ARG A 89 20.88 -15.22 -7.86
N GLU A 90 19.55 -15.10 -7.71
CA GLU A 90 18.60 -15.08 -8.83
C GLU A 90 17.63 -13.90 -8.71
N ARG A 91 17.82 -12.85 -9.51
CA ARG A 91 16.96 -11.65 -9.41
C ARG A 91 15.50 -11.90 -9.78
N ASN A 92 15.24 -12.86 -10.67
CA ASN A 92 13.89 -13.10 -11.20
C ASN A 92 12.96 -13.81 -10.20
N THR A 93 13.53 -14.58 -9.28
CA THR A 93 12.83 -15.35 -8.25
C THR A 93 12.99 -14.73 -6.85
N TYR A 94 13.90 -13.77 -6.70
CA TYR A 94 14.16 -13.10 -5.44
C TYR A 94 12.99 -12.20 -5.01
N ASN A 95 12.32 -12.59 -3.92
CA ASN A 95 11.42 -11.71 -3.20
C ASN A 95 12.16 -11.07 -2.02
N PRO A 96 12.34 -9.73 -2.02
CA PRO A 96 12.92 -9.01 -0.89
C PRO A 96 12.29 -9.37 0.45
N PRO A 97 13.09 -9.52 1.52
CA PRO A 97 12.58 -9.74 2.86
C PRO A 97 11.78 -8.51 3.32
N THR A 98 10.85 -8.78 4.22
CA THR A 98 9.96 -7.78 4.78
C THR A 98 9.91 -7.94 6.29
N GLN A 99 9.76 -6.83 7.00
CA GLN A 99 9.63 -6.76 8.45
C GLN A 99 8.23 -6.25 8.85
N PRO A 100 7.83 -6.38 10.13
CA PRO A 100 6.58 -5.81 10.62
C PRO A 100 6.48 -4.31 10.30
N TYR A 101 5.27 -3.90 9.96
CA TYR A 101 4.92 -2.52 9.64
C TYR A 101 3.72 -2.14 10.49
N THR A 102 3.92 -1.23 11.43
CA THR A 102 2.82 -0.79 12.29
C THR A 102 1.84 0.07 11.50
N LEU A 103 0.57 0.09 11.91
CA LEU A 103 -0.44 0.93 11.27
C LEU A 103 -0.02 2.41 11.28
N GLY A 104 0.51 2.90 12.40
CA GLY A 104 0.96 4.30 12.53
C GLY A 104 2.10 4.65 11.57
N GLU A 105 3.10 3.77 11.42
CA GLU A 105 4.15 3.98 10.41
C GLU A 105 3.58 3.93 8.98
N CYS A 106 2.66 3.00 8.71
CA CYS A 106 2.04 2.88 7.39
C CYS A 106 1.22 4.10 7.00
N LEU A 107 0.42 4.61 7.93
CA LEU A 107 -0.35 5.82 7.72
C LEU A 107 0.56 7.03 7.52
N ARG A 108 1.63 7.16 8.31
CA ARG A 108 2.63 8.23 8.13
C ARG A 108 3.21 8.21 6.71
N ASP A 109 3.76 7.08 6.28
CA ASP A 109 4.38 6.96 4.95
C ASP A 109 3.35 7.16 3.83
N LEU A 110 2.11 6.71 4.01
CA LEU A 110 1.01 6.96 3.07
C LEU A 110 0.69 8.46 2.95
N LEU A 111 0.61 9.18 4.07
CA LEU A 111 0.34 10.61 4.10
C LEU A 111 1.48 11.39 3.44
N ASP A 112 2.74 11.07 3.76
CA ASP A 112 3.93 11.71 3.17
C ASP A 112 3.99 11.47 1.65
N LEU A 113 3.75 10.22 1.22
CA LEU A 113 3.72 9.87 -0.19
C LEU A 113 2.59 10.60 -0.94
N SER A 114 1.41 10.65 -0.34
CA SER A 114 0.24 11.31 -0.93
C SER A 114 0.44 12.81 -1.02
N ALA A 115 0.95 13.44 0.03
CA ALA A 115 1.26 14.88 0.05
C ALA A 115 2.23 15.28 -1.07
N ARG A 116 3.16 14.40 -1.44
CA ARG A 116 4.11 14.65 -2.52
C ARG A 116 3.53 14.41 -3.92
N LEU A 117 2.76 13.34 -4.09
CA LEU A 117 2.29 12.91 -5.41
C LEU A 117 0.96 13.51 -5.84
N LEU A 118 0.14 13.97 -4.90
CA LEU A 118 -1.13 14.62 -5.22
C LEU A 118 -0.89 16.01 -5.81
N VAL A 119 -1.64 16.33 -6.87
CA VAL A 119 -1.79 17.72 -7.32
C VAL A 119 -2.48 18.54 -6.22
N VAL A 120 -2.28 19.86 -6.22
CA VAL A 120 -3.06 20.76 -5.36
C VAL A 120 -4.56 20.57 -5.61
N GLY A 121 -5.31 20.33 -4.53
CA GLY A 121 -6.75 20.01 -4.59
C GLY A 121 -7.07 18.52 -4.85
N GLY A 122 -6.05 17.67 -5.02
CA GLY A 122 -6.20 16.23 -5.06
C GLY A 122 -6.66 15.63 -3.73
N ARG A 123 -7.04 14.36 -3.73
CA ARG A 123 -7.61 13.69 -2.55
C ARG A 123 -6.89 12.41 -2.16
N LEU A 124 -6.53 12.29 -0.89
CA LEU A 124 -6.20 11.02 -0.25
C LEU A 124 -7.47 10.46 0.41
N VAL A 125 -7.78 9.19 0.12
CA VAL A 125 -8.86 8.43 0.74
C VAL A 125 -8.28 7.14 1.28
N TYR A 126 -8.51 6.86 2.56
CA TYR A 126 -8.08 5.60 3.18
C TYR A 126 -9.06 5.13 4.23
N PHE A 127 -9.03 3.83 4.50
CA PHE A 127 -9.76 3.23 5.60
C PHE A 127 -8.92 3.27 6.89
N LEU A 128 -9.52 3.75 7.98
CA LEU A 128 -8.93 3.73 9.31
C LEU A 128 -9.76 2.80 10.20
N PRO A 129 -9.21 1.67 10.68
CA PRO A 129 -9.90 0.80 11.62
C PRO A 129 -10.14 1.52 12.96
N ALA A 130 -11.39 1.62 13.39
CA ALA A 130 -11.71 2.06 14.74
C ALA A 130 -12.95 1.31 15.25
N THR A 131 -13.01 1.02 16.55
CA THR A 131 -14.27 0.63 17.20
C THR A 131 -14.90 1.89 17.81
N PRO A 132 -16.22 1.92 18.05
CA PRO A 132 -16.87 3.09 18.67
C PRO A 132 -16.23 3.51 20.00
N GLU A 133 -15.64 2.56 20.74
CA GLU A 133 -15.00 2.79 22.03
C GLU A 133 -13.56 3.29 21.91
N THR A 134 -12.88 3.00 20.79
CA THR A 134 -11.48 3.40 20.54
C THR A 134 -11.37 4.51 19.49
N TYR A 135 -12.50 4.97 18.94
CA TYR A 135 -12.50 6.02 17.94
C TYR A 135 -12.31 7.39 18.62
N ASP A 136 -11.20 8.04 18.31
CA ASP A 136 -10.96 9.44 18.64
C ASP A 136 -10.55 10.19 17.36
N GLU A 137 -11.27 11.26 17.04
CA GLU A 137 -10.97 12.10 15.88
C GLU A 137 -9.59 12.78 16.00
N ALA A 138 -9.12 12.99 17.23
CA ALA A 138 -7.78 13.51 17.50
C ALA A 138 -6.66 12.52 17.13
N GLU A 139 -6.96 11.23 17.02
CA GLU A 139 -6.01 10.19 16.62
C GLU A 139 -5.91 10.03 15.09
N ILE A 140 -6.72 10.76 14.32
CA ILE A 140 -6.64 10.75 12.86
C ILE A 140 -5.28 11.33 12.42
N PRO A 141 -4.49 10.59 11.62
CA PRO A 141 -3.21 11.09 11.12
C PRO A 141 -3.36 12.42 10.38
N GLN A 142 -2.47 13.36 10.71
CA GLN A 142 -2.41 14.67 10.07
C GLN A 142 -1.07 14.87 9.35
N HIS A 143 -1.09 15.68 8.30
CA HIS A 143 0.10 16.10 7.58
C HIS A 143 -0.05 17.58 7.18
N PRO A 144 0.97 18.44 7.30
CA PRO A 144 0.85 19.89 7.05
C PRO A 144 0.32 20.27 5.66
N ALA A 145 0.62 19.45 4.64
CA ALA A 145 0.15 19.65 3.27
C ALA A 145 -1.22 19.01 2.96
N LEU A 146 -1.85 18.35 3.94
CA LEU A 146 -3.15 17.70 3.79
C LEU A 146 -4.14 18.26 4.82
N LYS A 147 -5.41 18.26 4.47
CA LYS A 147 -6.50 18.68 5.36
C LYS A 147 -7.60 17.63 5.35
N LEU A 148 -8.10 17.28 6.54
CA LEU A 148 -9.29 16.44 6.66
C LEU A 148 -10.51 17.19 6.09
N VAL A 149 -11.15 16.61 5.08
CA VAL A 149 -12.32 17.19 4.40
C VAL A 149 -13.61 16.41 4.64
N ALA A 150 -13.49 15.11 4.93
CA ALA A 150 -14.61 14.23 5.19
C ALA A 150 -14.15 13.09 6.08
N ASN A 151 -15.02 12.71 7.00
CA ASN A 151 -14.86 11.57 7.88
C ASN A 151 -16.24 10.95 8.10
N ARG A 152 -16.34 9.63 7.95
CA ARG A 152 -17.59 8.87 7.99
C ARG A 152 -17.31 7.58 8.74
N SER A 153 -17.77 7.55 10.00
CA SER A 153 -17.84 6.38 10.88
C SER A 153 -19.08 5.56 10.60
#